data_AF-A0A4Q0NY28-F1
#
_entry.id   AF-A0A4Q0NY28-F1
#
_cell.length_a   1.000
_cell.length_b   1.000
_cell.length_c   1.000
_cell.angle_alpha   90.00
_cell.angle_beta   90.00
_cell.angle_gamma   90.00
#
_symmetry.space_group_name_H-M   'P 1'
#
loop_
_entity.id
_entity.type
_entity.pdbx_description
1 polymer ?
#
loop_
_entity_poly.entity_id
_entity_poly.type
_entity_poly.pdbx_seq_one_letter_code
_entity_poly.pdbx_strand_id
1 'polypeptide(L)'
;MKKITSKLHKKQRNYLLVFGVLYVVIGLIPQFTEDNSILNWWYLVVGISMLGMLGYQLYSNSLFSVIKWDDQNLMLKAPEQKPIVFNRNAIKSIKLTDKSLTINAGMGNGEMLDLNYFKAEDLRYFKNDFVQQELTQGEAYNLTEA
;
A
#
# COMPACT_ATOMS: atom_id res chain seq x y z
N MET A 1 -14.14 -10.39 4.05
CA MET A 1 -13.64 -9.00 3.96
C MET A 1 -13.56 -8.56 2.52
N LYS A 2 -14.26 -7.46 2.18
CA LYS A 2 -14.13 -6.73 0.91
C LYS A 2 -12.76 -6.05 0.86
N LYS A 3 -12.22 -5.83 -0.35
CA LYS A 3 -10.85 -5.30 -0.55
C LYS A 3 -10.78 -4.44 -1.80
N ILE A 4 -10.14 -3.28 -1.68
CA ILE A 4 -9.62 -2.51 -2.83
C ILE A 4 -8.11 -2.35 -2.69
N THR A 5 -7.41 -2.33 -3.83
CA THR A 5 -5.95 -2.22 -3.89
C THR A 5 -5.60 -1.07 -4.81
N SER A 6 -4.63 -0.25 -4.42
CA SER A 6 -4.16 0.82 -5.27
C SER A 6 -3.42 0.29 -6.51
N LYS A 7 -3.10 1.18 -7.44
CA LYS A 7 -2.09 0.93 -8.46
C LYS A 7 -0.70 0.90 -7.82
N LEU A 8 0.20 0.18 -8.48
CA LEU A 8 1.58 0.03 -8.04
C LEU A 8 2.30 1.38 -7.91
N HIS A 9 2.90 1.63 -6.75
CA HIS A 9 3.74 2.81 -6.53
C HIS A 9 5.04 2.68 -7.33
N LYS A 10 5.20 3.54 -8.35
CA LYS A 10 6.24 3.38 -9.38
C LYS A 10 7.65 3.78 -8.91
N LYS A 11 7.80 4.65 -7.91
CA LYS A 11 9.10 5.25 -7.55
C LYS A 11 10.13 4.21 -7.13
N GLN A 12 9.80 3.40 -6.14
CA GLN A 12 10.71 2.40 -5.59
C GLN A 12 10.89 1.19 -6.52
N ARG A 13 9.81 0.79 -7.19
CA ARG A 13 9.86 -0.19 -8.29
C ARG A 13 10.89 0.21 -9.34
N ASN A 14 10.84 1.46 -9.81
CA ASN A 14 11.75 1.96 -10.83
C ASN A 14 13.19 2.02 -10.31
N TYR A 15 13.39 2.41 -9.05
CA TYR A 15 14.72 2.40 -8.43
C TYR A 15 15.33 0.99 -8.42
N LEU A 16 14.63 0.01 -7.84
CA LEU A 16 15.11 -1.37 -7.75
C LEU A 16 15.31 -2.01 -9.12
N LEU A 17 14.42 -1.72 -10.08
CA LEU A 17 14.53 -2.22 -11.44
C LEU A 17 15.72 -1.63 -12.20
N VAL A 18 15.86 -0.30 -12.21
CA VAL A 18 16.94 0.39 -12.96
C VAL A 18 18.30 0.04 -12.38
N PHE A 19 18.47 0.18 -11.05
CA PHE A 19 19.76 -0.14 -10.44
C PHE A 19 20.02 -1.64 -10.41
N GLY A 20 19.02 -2.48 -10.16
CA GLY A 20 19.18 -3.94 -10.22
C GLY A 20 19.68 -4.39 -11.60
N VAL A 21 19.08 -3.91 -12.68
CA VAL A 21 19.53 -4.20 -14.06
C VAL A 21 20.93 -3.64 -14.30
N LEU A 22 21.21 -2.40 -13.90
CA LEU A 22 22.51 -1.77 -14.12
C LEU A 22 23.65 -2.54 -13.41
N TYR A 23 23.44 -2.97 -12.17
CA TYR A 23 24.38 -3.79 -11.41
C TYR A 23 24.60 -5.16 -12.07
N VAL A 24 23.55 -5.82 -12.57
CA VAL A 24 23.68 -7.07 -13.32
C VAL A 24 24.49 -6.86 -14.60
N VAL A 25 24.21 -5.81 -15.36
CA VAL A 25 24.95 -5.50 -16.60
C VAL A 25 26.44 -5.24 -16.32
N ILE A 26 26.76 -4.41 -15.32
CA ILE A 26 28.14 -4.14 -14.93
C ILE A 26 28.86 -5.41 -14.46
N GLY A 27 28.18 -6.29 -13.73
CA GLY A 27 28.76 -7.55 -13.27
C GLY A 27 28.91 -8.60 -14.38
N LEU A 28 28.05 -8.57 -15.42
CA LEU A 28 28.08 -9.49 -16.54
C LEU A 28 29.14 -9.12 -17.60
N ILE A 29 29.33 -7.83 -17.90
CA ILE A 29 30.26 -7.39 -18.95
C ILE A 29 31.66 -8.01 -18.80
N PRO A 30 32.28 -8.01 -17.61
CA PRO A 30 33.62 -8.55 -17.42
C PRO A 30 33.70 -10.08 -17.47
N GLN A 31 32.57 -10.81 -17.42
CA GLN A 31 32.57 -12.27 -17.60
C GLN A 31 32.86 -12.67 -19.05
N PHE A 32 32.76 -11.72 -19.99
CA PHE A 32 33.09 -11.89 -21.40
C PHE A 32 34.43 -11.26 -21.77
N THR A 33 35.19 -10.77 -20.78
CA THR A 33 36.57 -10.29 -20.93
C THR A 33 37.50 -11.13 -20.05
N GLU A 34 38.82 -11.00 -20.20
CA GLU A 34 39.78 -11.70 -19.33
C GLU A 34 39.83 -11.14 -17.89
N ASP A 35 39.01 -10.12 -17.59
CA ASP A 35 39.07 -9.32 -16.37
C ASP A 35 38.09 -9.86 -15.32
N ASN A 36 38.32 -11.09 -14.85
CA ASN A 36 37.43 -11.76 -13.90
C ASN A 36 37.82 -11.48 -12.44
N SER A 37 37.33 -10.37 -11.90
CA SER A 37 37.53 -9.96 -10.51
C SER A 37 36.38 -10.38 -9.59
N ILE A 38 36.69 -10.65 -8.31
CA ILE A 38 35.70 -10.87 -7.24
C ILE A 38 34.69 -9.72 -7.16
N LEU A 39 35.12 -8.50 -7.48
CA LEU A 39 34.25 -7.32 -7.49
C LEU A 39 33.10 -7.47 -8.50
N ASN A 40 33.34 -8.12 -9.64
CA ASN A 40 32.34 -8.34 -10.70
C ASN A 40 31.24 -9.29 -10.24
N TRP A 41 31.63 -10.35 -9.51
CA TRP A 41 30.68 -11.24 -8.85
C TRP A 41 29.84 -10.53 -7.80
N TRP A 42 30.42 -9.56 -7.07
CA TRP A 42 29.66 -8.76 -6.11
C TRP A 42 28.58 -7.90 -6.79
N TYR A 43 28.91 -7.27 -7.93
CA TYR A 43 27.91 -6.52 -8.71
C TYR A 43 26.75 -7.41 -9.16
N LEU A 44 27.02 -8.66 -9.59
CA LEU A 44 25.98 -9.63 -9.95
C LEU A 44 25.09 -9.99 -8.77
N VAL A 45 25.69 -10.33 -7.62
CA VAL A 45 24.94 -10.71 -6.41
C VAL A 45 24.04 -9.56 -5.95
N VAL A 46 24.57 -8.33 -5.91
CA VAL A 46 23.79 -7.14 -5.54
C VAL A 46 22.64 -6.91 -6.53
N GLY A 47 22.92 -6.96 -7.83
CA GLY A 47 21.91 -6.73 -8.87
C GLY A 47 20.78 -7.77 -8.82
N ILE A 48 21.12 -9.05 -8.73
CA ILE A 48 20.14 -10.14 -8.59
C ILE A 48 19.34 -9.98 -7.30
N SER A 49 19.97 -9.61 -6.18
CA SER A 49 19.27 -9.40 -4.90
C SER A 49 18.26 -8.26 -4.98
N MET A 50 18.60 -7.15 -5.65
CA MET A 50 17.68 -6.03 -5.86
C MET A 50 16.47 -6.43 -6.72
N LEU A 51 16.69 -7.19 -7.79
CA LEU A 51 15.62 -7.70 -8.65
C LEU A 51 14.76 -8.76 -7.93
N GLY A 52 15.37 -9.63 -7.13
CA GLY A 52 14.68 -10.59 -6.29
C GLY A 52 13.81 -9.91 -5.22
N MET A 53 14.34 -8.87 -4.56
CA MET A 53 13.59 -8.03 -3.63
C MET A 53 12.40 -7.37 -4.31
N LEU A 54 12.58 -6.83 -5.51
CA LEU A 54 11.48 -6.27 -6.31
C LEU A 54 10.41 -7.33 -6.62
N GLY A 55 10.82 -8.52 -7.05
CA GLY A 55 9.91 -9.64 -7.31
C GLY A 55 9.11 -10.03 -6.06
N TYR A 56 9.77 -10.14 -4.91
CA TYR A 56 9.12 -10.43 -3.62
C TYR A 56 8.15 -9.32 -3.20
N GLN A 57 8.52 -8.06 -3.38
CA GLN A 57 7.68 -6.90 -3.06
C GLN A 57 6.41 -6.84 -3.93
N LEU A 58 6.52 -7.22 -5.21
CA LEU A 58 5.37 -7.37 -6.11
C LEU A 58 4.49 -8.55 -5.70
N TYR A 59 5.09 -9.71 -5.41
CA TYR A 59 4.36 -10.91 -4.98
C TYR A 59 3.60 -10.69 -3.66
N SER A 60 4.23 -10.07 -2.67
CA SER A 60 3.65 -9.79 -1.34
C SER A 60 2.68 -8.62 -1.31
N ASN A 61 2.47 -7.94 -2.44
CA ASN A 61 1.73 -6.69 -2.54
C ASN A 61 2.21 -5.63 -1.52
N SER A 62 3.53 -5.55 -1.26
CA SER A 62 4.09 -4.57 -0.32
C SER A 62 4.10 -3.16 -0.90
N LEU A 63 4.15 -3.03 -2.23
CA LEU A 63 4.19 -1.76 -2.96
C LEU A 63 2.80 -1.17 -3.29
N PHE A 64 1.76 -1.75 -2.69
CA PHE A 64 0.38 -1.36 -2.91
C PHE A 64 -0.24 -0.91 -1.60
N SER A 65 -1.02 0.16 -1.68
CA SER A 65 -1.95 0.53 -0.62
C SER A 65 -3.16 -0.40 -0.69
N VAL A 66 -3.65 -0.83 0.47
CA VAL A 66 -4.81 -1.73 0.57
C VAL A 66 -5.79 -1.16 1.58
N ILE A 67 -7.06 -1.14 1.19
CA ILE A 67 -8.18 -0.89 2.08
C ILE A 67 -9.01 -2.17 2.09
N LYS A 68 -9.16 -2.80 3.27
CA LYS A 68 -10.08 -3.93 3.46
C LYS A 68 -11.10 -3.58 4.51
N TRP A 69 -12.31 -4.09 4.35
CA TRP A 69 -13.34 -3.89 5.35
C TRP A 69 -14.32 -5.06 5.40
N ASP A 70 -15.01 -5.16 6.52
CA ASP A 70 -16.22 -5.93 6.73
C ASP A 70 -17.13 -5.16 7.69
N ASP A 71 -18.15 -5.83 8.21
CA ASP A 71 -19.15 -5.19 9.07
C ASP A 71 -18.56 -4.74 10.42
N GLN A 72 -17.40 -5.26 10.82
CA GLN A 72 -16.80 -5.08 12.14
C GLN A 72 -15.47 -4.33 12.11
N ASN A 73 -14.72 -4.40 11.01
CA ASN A 73 -13.35 -3.92 10.95
C ASN A 73 -13.05 -3.18 9.65
N LEU A 74 -12.21 -2.14 9.77
CA LEU A 74 -11.54 -1.47 8.66
C LEU A 74 -10.04 -1.69 8.80
N MET A 75 -9.39 -2.20 7.74
CA MET A 75 -7.94 -2.35 7.69
C MET A 75 -7.37 -1.46 6.61
N LEU A 76 -6.40 -0.63 7.00
CA LEU A 76 -5.63 0.22 6.10
C LEU A 76 -4.19 -0.27 6.05
N LYS A 77 -3.61 -0.34 4.86
CA LYS A 77 -2.20 -0.63 4.66
C LYS A 77 -1.65 0.36 3.65
N ALA A 78 -0.69 1.18 4.03
CA ALA A 78 0.11 1.96 3.10
C ALA A 78 1.26 1.10 2.53
N PRO A 79 1.92 1.52 1.44
CA PRO A 79 3.05 0.80 0.89
C PRO A 79 4.15 0.67 1.94
N GLU A 80 4.72 -0.53 2.06
CA GLU A 80 5.81 -0.86 3.00
C GLU A 80 5.50 -0.68 4.49
N GLN A 81 4.25 -0.37 4.84
CA GLN A 81 3.81 -0.25 6.22
C GLN A 81 3.06 -1.50 6.66
N LYS A 82 3.08 -1.75 7.97
CA LYS A 82 2.23 -2.77 8.58
C LYS A 82 0.76 -2.35 8.45
N PRO A 83 -0.16 -3.30 8.21
CA PRO A 83 -1.58 -2.99 8.22
C PRO A 83 -2.01 -2.51 9.60
N ILE A 84 -2.82 -1.46 9.63
CA ILE A 84 -3.49 -0.94 10.81
C ILE A 84 -4.95 -1.38 10.72
N VAL A 85 -5.47 -1.94 11.81
CA VAL A 85 -6.85 -2.42 11.91
C VAL A 85 -7.61 -1.56 12.90
N PHE A 86 -8.75 -1.04 12.48
CA PHE A 86 -9.70 -0.31 13.30
C PHE A 86 -10.95 -1.15 13.48
N ASN A 87 -11.39 -1.29 14.73
CA ASN A 87 -12.73 -1.80 15.01
C ASN A 87 -13.74 -0.70 14.61
N ARG A 88 -14.78 -1.07 13.87
CA ARG A 88 -15.81 -0.15 13.37
C ARG A 88 -16.45 0.66 14.50
N ASN A 89 -16.73 0.03 15.63
CA ASN A 89 -17.34 0.70 16.79
C ASN A 89 -16.42 1.71 17.49
N ALA A 90 -15.10 1.62 17.24
CA ALA A 90 -14.13 2.55 17.79
C ALA A 90 -13.88 3.75 16.86
N ILE A 91 -14.35 3.70 15.61
CA ILE A 91 -14.20 4.80 14.65
C ILE A 91 -15.18 5.92 15.05
N LYS A 92 -14.63 7.11 15.31
CA LYS A 92 -15.39 8.31 15.65
C LYS A 92 -15.71 9.16 14.43
N SER A 93 -14.82 9.17 13.44
CA SER A 93 -15.07 9.84 12.16
C SER A 93 -14.23 9.26 11.03
N ILE A 94 -14.84 9.27 9.85
CA ILE A 94 -14.22 8.93 8.57
C ILE A 94 -14.30 10.14 7.64
N LYS A 95 -13.13 10.67 7.24
CA LYS A 95 -13.05 11.72 6.22
C LYS A 95 -12.45 11.15 4.94
N LEU A 96 -13.29 10.94 3.94
CA LEU A 96 -12.89 10.51 2.62
C LEU A 96 -12.89 11.69 1.65
N THR A 97 -11.73 12.00 1.08
CA THR A 97 -11.55 12.98 0.00
C THR A 97 -11.07 12.27 -1.27
N ASP A 98 -10.90 13.02 -2.36
CA ASP A 98 -10.37 12.47 -3.61
C ASP A 98 -8.92 11.99 -3.51
N LYS A 99 -8.17 12.47 -2.50
CA LYS A 99 -6.73 12.21 -2.35
C LYS A 99 -6.35 11.53 -1.05
N SER A 100 -7.22 11.53 -0.05
CA SER A 100 -6.89 10.96 1.26
C SER A 100 -8.10 10.37 1.96
N LEU A 101 -7.84 9.32 2.73
CA LEU A 101 -8.74 8.75 3.71
C LEU A 101 -8.15 9.02 5.10
N THR A 102 -8.89 9.69 5.97
CA THR A 102 -8.50 9.93 7.36
C THR A 102 -9.48 9.24 8.29
N ILE A 103 -8.97 8.41 9.21
CA ILE A 103 -9.74 7.67 10.21
C ILE A 103 -9.34 8.17 11.60
N ASN A 104 -10.33 8.62 12.37
CA ASN A 104 -10.13 8.97 13.78
C ASN A 104 -10.81 7.93 14.67
N ALA A 105 -10.02 7.17 15.43
CA ALA A 105 -10.53 6.18 16.39
C ALA A 105 -10.33 6.60 17.87
N GLY A 106 -10.14 7.89 18.13
CA GLY A 106 -10.09 8.45 19.48
C GLY A 106 -8.72 8.47 20.19
N MET A 107 -7.64 7.98 19.55
CA MET A 107 -6.27 8.20 20.03
C MET A 107 -5.45 8.95 18.97
N GLY A 108 -5.02 10.18 19.28
CA GLY A 108 -4.08 10.95 18.45
C GLY A 108 -4.68 11.71 17.26
N ASN A 109 -3.81 12.09 16.30
CA ASN A 109 -4.10 12.96 15.15
C ASN A 109 -4.90 12.31 14.01
N GLY A 110 -5.38 11.07 14.20
CA GLY A 110 -6.00 10.28 13.14
C GLY A 110 -4.99 9.64 12.20
N GLU A 111 -5.36 8.50 11.65
CA GLU A 111 -4.55 7.76 10.69
C GLU A 111 -4.95 8.18 9.27
N MET A 112 -3.98 8.60 8.47
CA MET A 112 -4.20 9.13 7.12
C MET A 112 -3.54 8.23 6.07
N LEU A 113 -4.35 7.81 5.10
CA LEU A 113 -3.91 7.03 3.94
C LEU A 113 -4.03 7.87 2.66
N ASP A 114 -2.96 7.93 1.87
CA ASP A 114 -2.96 8.52 0.54
C ASP A 114 -3.73 7.64 -0.46
N LEU A 115 -4.66 8.24 -1.20
CA LEU A 115 -5.52 7.59 -2.17
C LEU A 115 -5.14 7.81 -3.64
N ASN A 116 -4.09 8.58 -3.93
CA ASN A 116 -3.68 8.99 -5.28
C ASN A 116 -3.58 7.85 -6.30
N TYR A 117 -3.33 6.63 -5.84
CA TYR A 117 -3.13 5.46 -6.68
C TYR A 117 -4.36 4.56 -6.78
N PHE A 118 -5.44 4.81 -6.04
CA PHE A 118 -6.68 4.04 -6.16
C PHE A 118 -7.49 4.47 -7.38
N LYS A 119 -8.31 3.56 -7.89
CA LYS A 119 -9.26 3.93 -8.94
C LYS A 119 -10.48 4.62 -8.33
N ALA A 120 -11.04 5.58 -9.03
CA ALA A 120 -12.23 6.30 -8.58
C ALA A 120 -13.45 5.37 -8.42
N GLU A 121 -13.56 4.32 -9.23
CA GLU A 121 -14.62 3.29 -9.12
C GLU A 121 -14.53 2.52 -7.79
N ASP A 122 -13.32 2.10 -7.41
CA ASP A 122 -13.05 1.36 -6.18
C ASP A 122 -13.33 2.22 -4.93
N LEU A 123 -12.92 3.50 -4.97
CA LEU A 123 -13.19 4.45 -3.89
C LEU A 123 -14.69 4.74 -3.75
N ARG A 124 -15.44 4.78 -4.86
CA ARG A 124 -16.89 4.94 -4.84
C ARG A 124 -17.58 3.72 -4.25
N TYR A 125 -17.13 2.52 -4.61
CA TYR A 125 -17.60 1.28 -4.02
C TYR A 125 -17.36 1.27 -2.50
N PHE A 126 -16.15 1.61 -2.04
CA PHE A 126 -15.84 1.73 -0.61
C PHE A 126 -16.72 2.79 0.09
N LYS A 127 -16.91 3.96 -0.51
CA LYS A 127 -17.74 5.03 0.04
C LYS A 127 -19.18 4.59 0.26
N ASN A 128 -19.79 3.97 -0.76
CA ASN A 128 -21.19 3.58 -0.71
C ASN A 128 -21.41 2.40 0.26
N ASP A 129 -20.46 1.48 0.34
CA ASP A 129 -20.62 0.25 1.11
C ASP A 129 -20.26 0.42 2.60
N PHE A 130 -19.16 1.11 2.91
CA PHE A 130 -18.67 1.22 4.29
C PHE A 130 -18.97 2.58 4.93
N VAL A 131 -18.70 3.67 4.21
CA VAL A 131 -18.78 5.05 4.76
C VAL A 131 -20.24 5.53 4.87
N GLN A 132 -21.07 5.30 3.85
CA GLN A 132 -22.47 5.75 3.86
C GLN A 132 -23.37 4.92 4.79
N GLN A 133 -23.02 3.66 5.07
CA GLN A 133 -23.68 2.89 6.14
C GLN A 133 -23.49 3.52 7.53
N GLU A 134 -22.36 4.20 7.76
CA GLU A 134 -22.06 4.87 9.04
C GLU A 134 -22.94 6.12 9.23
N LEU A 135 -23.19 6.89 8.16
CA LEU A 135 -24.08 8.05 8.21
C LEU A 135 -25.53 7.65 8.54
N THR A 136 -26.02 6.56 7.95
CA THR A 136 -27.39 6.08 8.22
C THR A 136 -27.53 5.49 9.62
N GLN A 137 -26.49 4.87 10.19
CA GLN A 137 -26.51 4.40 11.57
C GLN A 137 -26.31 5.54 12.59
N GLY A 138 -25.46 6.53 12.31
CA GLY A 138 -25.27 7.70 13.15
C GLY A 138 -26.53 8.58 13.23
N GLU A 139 -27.28 8.72 12.14
CA GLU A 139 -28.60 9.36 12.14
C GLU A 139 -29.64 8.52 12.89
N ALA A 140 -29.61 7.19 12.79
CA ALA A 140 -30.52 6.31 13.53
C ALA A 140 -30.29 6.33 15.05
N TYR A 141 -29.03 6.38 15.51
CA TYR A 141 -28.70 6.50 16.94
C TYR A 141 -29.20 7.82 17.54
N ASN A 142 -29.08 8.93 16.82
CA ASN A 142 -29.56 10.25 17.26
C ASN A 142 -31.11 10.35 17.31
N LEU A 143 -31.83 9.50 16.58
CA LEU A 143 -33.30 9.47 16.60
C LEU A 143 -33.88 8.55 17.68
N THR A 144 -33.08 7.63 18.23
CA THR A 144 -33.50 6.75 19.34
C THR A 144 -33.17 7.30 20.73
N GLU A 145 -32.38 8.38 20.81
CA GLU A 145 -32.03 9.07 22.07
C GLU A 145 -32.76 10.42 22.26
N ALA A 146 -33.70 10.78 21.37
CA ALA A 146 -34.50 12.01 21.42
C ALA A 146 -35.93 11.80 21.95
#